data_AF-A0A1L9VJQ1-F1
#
_entry.id   AF-A0A1L9VJQ1-F1
#
_cell.length_a   1.000
_cell.length_b   1.000
_cell.length_c   1.000
_cell.angle_alpha   90.00
_cell.angle_beta   90.00
_cell.angle_gamma   90.00
#
_symmetry.space_group_name_H-M   'P 1'
#
loop_
_entity.id
_entity.type
_entity.pdbx_description
1 polymer ?
#
loop_
_entity_poly.entity_id
_entity_poly.type
_entity_poly.pdbx_seq_one_letter_code
_entity_poly.pdbx_strand_id
1 'polypeptide(L)'
;MIRTNLSIAAAILREEIKQMIPETDTGSLLTIPENQQPHVIEDKDGNKNYSGDLLATKCLQLLRAIGVGGKDWGYRVAHFPKNTKVSNDRKEAYLVPLSKYFILIPGGLLSEGAYTYITHDTIISKGGTFVLFVPE
;
A
#
# COMPACT_ATOMS: atom_id res chain seq x y z
N MET A 1 14.09 -11.77 2.69
CA MET A 1 13.02 -10.97 2.05
C MET A 1 13.30 -10.93 0.57
N ILE A 2 12.37 -11.40 -0.27
CA ILE A 2 12.51 -11.38 -1.73
C ILE A 2 11.80 -10.13 -2.24
N ARG A 3 12.51 -9.31 -3.03
CA ARG A 3 11.96 -8.11 -3.67
C ARG A 3 11.71 -8.42 -5.13
N THR A 4 10.50 -8.11 -5.59
CA THR A 4 10.10 -8.36 -6.97
C THR A 4 9.70 -7.04 -7.60
N ASN A 5 10.23 -6.75 -8.78
CA ASN A 5 9.86 -5.55 -9.52
C ASN A 5 8.43 -5.68 -10.03
N LEU A 6 7.68 -4.59 -10.00
CA LEU A 6 6.37 -4.49 -10.62
C LEU A 6 6.52 -4.54 -12.14
N SER A 7 5.55 -5.19 -12.80
CA SER A 7 5.37 -5.02 -14.24
C SER A 7 4.97 -3.56 -14.57
N ILE A 8 5.10 -3.14 -15.83
CA ILE A 8 4.69 -1.79 -16.25
C ILE A 8 3.22 -1.52 -15.88
N ALA A 9 2.33 -2.48 -16.15
CA ALA A 9 0.91 -2.36 -15.83
C ALA A 9 0.67 -2.21 -14.31
N ALA A 10 1.36 -3.00 -13.49
CA ALA A 10 1.26 -2.90 -12.04
C ALA A 10 1.85 -1.59 -11.50
N ALA A 11 2.94 -1.09 -12.10
CA ALA A 11 3.54 0.19 -11.73
C ALA A 11 2.60 1.37 -12.03
N ILE A 12 1.89 1.36 -13.16
CA ILE A 12 0.87 2.37 -13.49
C ILE A 12 -0.24 2.39 -12.44
N LEU A 13 -0.79 1.23 -12.10
CA LEU A 13 -1.84 1.12 -11.08
C LEU A 13 -1.36 1.57 -9.70
N ARG A 14 -0.12 1.27 -9.33
CA ARG A 14 0.49 1.74 -8.08
C ARG A 14 0.65 3.26 -8.06
N GLU A 15 1.01 3.89 -9.17
CA GLU A 15 1.05 5.36 -9.27
C GLU A 15 -0.35 5.99 -9.23
N GLU A 16 -1.36 5.38 -9.86
CA GLU A 16 -2.75 5.84 -9.73
C GLU A 16 -3.22 5.78 -8.27
N ILE A 17 -3.00 4.66 -7.57
CA ILE A 17 -3.33 4.52 -6.14
C ILE A 17 -2.58 5.58 -5.32
N LYS A 18 -1.28 5.79 -5.59
CA LYS A 18 -0.47 6.81 -4.91
C LYS A 18 -1.07 8.21 -5.03
N GLN A 19 -1.58 8.58 -6.21
CA GLN A 19 -2.21 9.88 -6.45
C GLN A 19 -3.55 10.04 -5.72
N MET A 20 -4.18 8.94 -5.28
CA MET A 20 -5.37 8.98 -4.45
C MET A 20 -5.07 9.24 -2.97
N ILE A 21 -3.80 9.12 -2.53
CA ILE A 21 -3.41 9.25 -1.13
C ILE A 21 -2.69 10.59 -0.89
N PRO A 22 -3.28 11.52 -0.10
CA PRO A 22 -2.75 12.87 0.06
C PRO A 22 -1.29 12.94 0.54
N GLU A 23 -0.87 12.00 1.38
CA GLU A 23 0.47 11.95 1.98
C GLU A 23 1.56 11.49 1.00
N THR A 24 1.16 11.01 -0.16
CA THR A 24 2.08 10.64 -1.24
C THR A 24 1.95 11.52 -2.47
N ASP A 25 1.02 12.47 -2.46
CA ASP A 25 0.86 13.43 -3.54
C ASP A 25 2.06 14.38 -3.58
N THR A 26 2.80 14.32 -4.67
CA THR A 26 3.94 15.21 -4.96
C THR A 26 3.54 16.35 -5.90
N GLY A 27 2.24 16.66 -6.00
CA GLY A 27 1.70 17.76 -6.82
C GLY A 27 1.22 17.31 -8.20
N SER A 28 0.56 16.16 -8.31
CA SER A 28 0.07 15.61 -9.58
C SER A 28 -1.35 16.07 -9.95
N LEU A 29 -1.64 16.08 -11.25
CA LEU A 29 -2.80 16.69 -11.92
C LEU A 29 -4.10 15.86 -11.91
N LEU A 30 -4.16 14.74 -11.17
CA LEU A 30 -5.39 13.95 -11.10
C LEU A 30 -6.43 14.65 -10.21
N THR A 31 -7.33 15.40 -10.84
CA THR A 31 -8.57 15.83 -10.19
C THR A 31 -9.48 14.61 -10.01
N ILE A 32 -9.39 13.98 -8.84
CA ILE A 32 -10.35 12.95 -8.44
C ILE A 32 -11.65 13.67 -8.06
N PRO A 33 -12.79 13.35 -8.70
CA PRO A 33 -14.09 13.89 -8.30
C PRO A 33 -14.32 13.73 -6.80
N GLU A 34 -14.93 14.72 -6.14
CA GLU A 34 -15.16 14.71 -4.69
C GLU A 34 -15.90 13.44 -4.23
N ASN A 35 -16.87 12.97 -5.02
CA ASN A 35 -17.64 11.75 -4.77
C ASN A 35 -16.85 10.45 -5.00
N GLN A 36 -15.59 10.53 -5.41
CA GLN A 36 -14.68 9.40 -5.63
C GLN A 36 -13.41 9.50 -4.79
N GLN A 37 -13.30 10.52 -3.94
CA GLN A 37 -12.18 10.62 -3.00
C GLN A 37 -12.22 9.46 -2.00
N PRO A 38 -11.06 8.91 -1.60
CA PRO A 38 -11.01 7.91 -0.56
C PRO A 38 -11.57 8.43 0.75
N HIS A 39 -12.35 7.60 1.43
CA HIS A 39 -12.65 7.80 2.84
C HIS A 39 -11.40 7.53 3.66
N VAL A 40 -11.12 8.41 4.63
CA VAL A 40 -9.99 8.26 5.56
C VAL A 40 -10.49 8.08 6.97
N ILE A 41 -9.93 7.08 7.67
CA ILE A 41 -10.10 6.88 9.10
C ILE A 41 -8.74 7.04 9.74
N GLU A 42 -8.63 8.00 10.67
CA GLU A 42 -7.43 8.27 11.45
C GLU A 42 -7.60 7.73 12.88
N ASP A 43 -6.60 6.99 13.37
CA ASP A 43 -6.57 6.53 14.76
C ASP A 43 -5.91 7.56 15.70
N LYS A 44 -5.92 7.27 17.01
CA LYS A 44 -5.32 8.13 18.04
C LYS A 44 -3.82 8.39 17.87
N ASP A 45 -3.12 7.52 17.14
CA ASP A 45 -1.68 7.60 16.92
C ASP A 45 -1.34 8.41 15.66
N GLY A 46 -2.38 8.81 14.89
CA GLY A 46 -2.31 9.53 13.63
C GLY A 46 -2.20 8.61 12.41
N ASN A 47 -2.35 7.29 12.59
CA ASN A 47 -2.29 6.35 11.48
C ASN A 47 -3.57 6.45 10.68
N LYS A 48 -3.43 6.49 9.37
CA LYS A 48 -4.56 6.64 8.46
C LYS A 48 -4.77 5.36 7.67
N ASN A 49 -6.02 4.95 7.56
CA ASN A 49 -6.46 3.88 6.68
C ASN A 49 -7.43 4.46 5.65
N TYR A 50 -7.25 4.07 4.40
CA TYR A 50 -8.03 4.59 3.28
C TYR A 50 -8.90 3.50 2.68
N SER A 51 -10.14 3.87 2.38
CA SER A 51 -11.14 3.01 1.74
C SER A 51 -11.95 3.81 0.71
N GLY A 52 -12.82 3.13 -0.03
CA GLY A 52 -13.66 3.74 -1.07
C GLY A 52 -13.64 2.93 -2.35
N ASP A 53 -14.73 2.98 -3.11
CA ASP A 53 -14.98 2.05 -4.22
C ASP A 53 -13.95 2.14 -5.34
N LEU A 54 -13.54 3.36 -5.70
CA LEU A 54 -12.51 3.57 -6.71
C LEU A 54 -11.15 3.03 -6.22
N LEU A 55 -10.79 3.31 -4.96
CA LEU A 55 -9.54 2.84 -4.37
C LEU A 55 -9.51 1.31 -4.29
N ALA A 56 -10.62 0.70 -3.88
CA ALA A 56 -10.82 -0.74 -3.83
C ALA A 56 -10.60 -1.37 -5.21
N THR A 57 -11.26 -0.81 -6.23
CA THR A 57 -11.13 -1.26 -7.61
C THR A 57 -9.68 -1.23 -8.07
N LYS A 58 -8.96 -0.13 -7.81
CA LYS A 58 -7.55 0.00 -8.19
C LYS A 58 -6.64 -0.96 -7.44
N CYS A 59 -6.87 -1.18 -6.14
CA CYS A 59 -6.10 -2.15 -5.35
C CYS A 59 -6.30 -3.58 -5.86
N LEU A 60 -7.53 -3.97 -6.19
CA LEU A 60 -7.82 -5.29 -6.75
C LEU A 60 -7.24 -5.47 -8.16
N GLN A 61 -7.25 -4.42 -8.98
CA GLN A 61 -6.56 -4.42 -10.28
C GLN A 61 -5.04 -4.58 -10.09
N LEU A 62 -4.45 -3.89 -9.12
CA LEU A 62 -3.02 -4.01 -8.79
C LEU A 62 -2.67 -5.43 -8.35
N LEU A 63 -3.45 -6.03 -7.44
CA LEU A 63 -3.24 -7.40 -6.99
C LEU A 63 -3.21 -8.38 -8.17
N ARG A 64 -4.21 -8.29 -9.07
CA ARG A 64 -4.27 -9.10 -10.30
C ARG A 64 -3.09 -8.85 -11.23
N ALA A 65 -2.66 -7.61 -11.39
CA ALA A 65 -1.53 -7.24 -12.25
C ALA A 65 -0.17 -7.71 -11.71
N ILE A 66 -0.05 -7.83 -10.39
CA ILE A 66 1.11 -8.45 -9.74
C ILE A 66 1.12 -9.98 -9.96
N GLY A 67 -0.05 -10.58 -10.20
CA GLY A 67 -0.19 -12.02 -10.45
C GLY A 67 -0.04 -12.85 -9.18
N VAL A 68 -0.35 -12.26 -8.03
CA VAL A 68 -0.30 -12.92 -6.71
C VAL A 68 -1.66 -12.80 -6.03
N GLY A 69 -1.90 -13.67 -5.05
CA GLY A 69 -3.18 -13.74 -4.34
C GLY A 69 -4.27 -14.48 -5.12
N GLY A 70 -5.26 -14.95 -4.37
CA GLY A 70 -6.44 -15.68 -4.86
C GLY A 70 -7.71 -14.85 -4.80
N LYS A 71 -8.88 -15.51 -4.91
CA LYS A 71 -10.19 -14.85 -4.78
C LYS A 71 -10.46 -14.31 -3.37
N ASP A 72 -9.81 -14.90 -2.37
CA ASP A 72 -10.05 -14.64 -0.95
C ASP A 72 -8.94 -13.74 -0.36
N TRP A 73 -8.58 -12.68 -1.10
CA TRP A 73 -7.55 -11.74 -0.67
C TRP A 73 -8.13 -10.33 -0.56
N GLY A 74 -7.93 -9.74 0.61
CA GLY A 74 -8.28 -8.37 0.91
C GLY A 74 -7.10 -7.43 0.71
N TYR A 75 -7.34 -6.14 0.93
CA TYR A 75 -6.32 -5.12 0.86
C TYR A 75 -6.46 -4.13 2.02
N ARG A 76 -5.36 -3.46 2.33
CA ARG A 76 -5.28 -2.31 3.24
C ARG A 76 -4.39 -1.25 2.62
N VAL A 77 -4.89 -0.03 2.49
CA VAL A 77 -4.07 1.14 2.15
C VAL A 77 -3.90 1.97 3.40
N ALA A 78 -2.66 2.22 3.80
CA ALA A 78 -2.37 2.92 5.05
C ALA A 78 -1.18 3.86 4.95
N HIS A 79 -1.22 4.91 5.77
CA HIS A 79 -0.13 5.84 6.01
C HIS A 79 0.20 5.89 7.51
N PHE A 80 1.49 5.84 7.83
CA PHE A 80 1.96 5.93 9.21
C PHE A 80 2.88 7.14 9.42
N PRO A 81 2.47 8.16 10.20
CA PRO A 81 3.29 9.34 10.46
C PRO A 81 4.43 9.07 11.46
N LYS A 82 4.47 7.88 12.06
CA LYS A 82 5.48 7.41 13.02
C LYS A 82 5.91 5.98 12.67
N ASN A 83 7.01 5.52 13.26
CA ASN A 83 7.40 4.11 13.16
C ASN A 83 6.28 3.25 13.77
N THR A 84 5.71 2.36 12.96
CA THR A 84 4.49 1.63 13.35
C THR A 84 4.66 0.15 13.09
N LYS A 85 4.33 -0.66 14.09
CA LYS A 85 4.29 -2.12 13.96
C LYS A 85 3.04 -2.52 13.17
N VAL A 86 3.24 -3.29 12.11
CA VAL A 86 2.19 -3.98 11.37
C VAL A 86 2.25 -5.45 11.74
N SER A 87 1.23 -5.93 12.44
CA SER A 87 1.06 -7.35 12.70
C SER A 87 0.68 -8.07 11.43
N ASN A 88 1.27 -9.24 11.19
CA ASN A 88 0.91 -10.14 10.10
C ASN A 88 0.52 -11.50 10.67
N ASP A 89 -0.66 -11.55 11.29
CA ASP A 89 -1.16 -12.74 11.97
C ASP A 89 -1.35 -13.93 11.02
N ARG A 90 -1.67 -13.65 9.75
CA ARG A 90 -1.76 -14.64 8.67
C ARG A 90 -0.41 -15.20 8.24
N LYS A 91 0.70 -14.53 8.60
CA LYS A 91 2.07 -14.85 8.15
C LYS A 91 2.20 -14.91 6.63
N GLU A 92 1.32 -14.21 5.94
CA GLU A 92 1.18 -14.21 4.50
C GLU A 92 0.62 -12.85 4.09
N ALA A 93 1.47 -12.02 3.49
CA ALA A 93 1.04 -10.75 2.92
C ALA A 93 1.98 -10.27 1.82
N TYR A 94 1.44 -9.54 0.84
CA TYR A 94 2.24 -8.81 -0.14
C TYR A 94 2.18 -7.31 0.18
N LEU A 95 3.35 -6.68 0.26
CA LEU A 95 3.46 -5.26 0.55
C LEU A 95 4.00 -4.53 -0.67
N VAL A 96 3.29 -3.47 -1.06
CA VAL A 96 3.67 -2.54 -2.13
C VAL A 96 3.83 -1.15 -1.52
N PRO A 97 5.03 -0.56 -1.52
CA PRO A 97 5.23 0.80 -1.03
C PRO A 97 4.58 1.78 -2.01
N LEU A 98 4.07 2.89 -1.49
CA LEU A 98 3.57 4.03 -2.26
C LEU A 98 4.43 5.29 -2.05
N SER A 99 5.20 5.35 -0.96
CA SER A 99 6.14 6.45 -0.69
C SER A 99 7.59 6.12 -1.12
N LYS A 100 8.34 7.17 -1.48
CA LYS A 100 9.71 7.07 -2.03
C LYS A 100 10.72 6.43 -1.08
N TYR A 101 10.58 6.70 0.21
CA TYR A 101 11.47 6.20 1.26
C TYR A 101 10.69 5.29 2.20
N PHE A 102 10.57 4.02 1.81
CA PHE A 102 9.83 3.02 2.58
C PHE A 102 10.80 2.00 3.17
N ILE A 103 10.95 1.94 4.50
CA ILE A 103 11.86 1.00 5.17
C ILE A 103 11.04 0.00 5.97
N LEU A 104 11.33 -1.28 5.76
CA LEU A 104 10.83 -2.41 6.52
C LEU A 104 11.87 -2.83 7.57
N ILE A 105 11.44 -3.06 8.81
CA ILE A 105 12.31 -3.55 9.87
C ILE A 105 11.69 -4.83 10.46
N PRO A 106 12.30 -6.00 10.26
CA PRO A 106 13.48 -6.26 9.42
C PRO A 106 13.14 -6.19 7.92
N GLY A 107 14.15 -5.98 7.06
CA GLY A 107 13.97 -6.00 5.58
C GLY A 107 14.67 -4.88 4.81
N GLY A 108 14.97 -3.76 5.46
CA GLY A 108 15.63 -2.60 4.87
C GLY A 108 14.74 -1.81 3.91
N LEU A 109 15.37 -0.98 3.08
CA LEU A 109 14.69 -0.10 2.11
C LEU A 109 13.96 -0.91 1.03
N LEU A 110 12.66 -0.68 0.84
CA LEU A 110 11.86 -1.17 -0.28
C LEU A 110 11.52 0.00 -1.20
N SER A 111 12.10 -0.01 -2.40
CA SER A 111 11.92 1.09 -3.36
C SER A 111 10.52 1.08 -3.98
N GLU A 112 10.09 2.26 -4.41
CA GLU A 112 8.96 2.39 -5.33
C GLU A 112 9.19 1.54 -6.60
N GLY A 113 8.10 0.98 -7.15
CA GLY A 113 8.19 0.10 -8.31
C GLY A 113 8.54 -1.36 -7.98
N ALA A 114 8.69 -1.72 -6.70
CA ALA A 114 8.84 -3.10 -6.26
C ALA A 114 7.76 -3.48 -5.25
N TYR A 115 7.58 -4.78 -5.03
CA TYR A 115 6.79 -5.33 -3.94
C TYR A 115 7.58 -6.44 -3.24
N THR A 116 7.12 -6.84 -2.07
CA THR A 116 7.75 -7.93 -1.34
C THR A 116 6.72 -8.79 -0.62
N TYR A 117 7.04 -10.07 -0.47
CA TYR A 117 6.29 -11.01 0.33
C TYR A 117 6.80 -10.99 1.77
N ILE A 118 5.91 -10.75 2.73
CA ILE A 118 6.21 -10.71 4.15
C ILE A 118 5.46 -11.83 4.90
N THR A 119 6.16 -12.47 5.83
CA THR A 119 5.66 -13.63 6.60
C THR A 119 5.75 -13.44 8.11
N HIS A 120 6.09 -12.23 8.54
CA HIS A 120 6.34 -11.86 9.93
C HIS A 120 5.85 -10.44 10.16
N ASP A 121 5.67 -10.11 11.44
CA ASP A 121 5.44 -8.74 11.87
C ASP A 121 6.59 -7.84 11.42
N THR A 122 6.27 -6.64 10.97
CA THR A 122 7.27 -5.68 10.52
C THR A 122 7.00 -4.30 11.09
N ILE A 123 8.05 -3.53 11.32
CA ILE A 123 7.92 -2.11 11.62
C ILE A 123 8.10 -1.36 10.30
N ILE A 124 7.10 -0.56 9.96
CA ILE A 124 7.16 0.39 8.86
C ILE A 124 7.75 1.69 9.40
N SER A 125 8.75 2.24 8.69
CA SER A 125 9.32 3.53 9.05
C SER A 125 8.31 4.67 8.97
N LYS A 126 8.54 5.70 9.78
CA LYS A 126 7.83 6.98 9.72
C LYS A 126 7.70 7.50 8.28
N GLY A 127 6.50 7.96 7.94
CA GLY A 127 6.15 8.45 6.60
C GLY A 127 5.86 7.33 5.59
N GLY A 128 5.84 6.07 6.03
CA GLY A 128 5.53 4.94 5.17
C GLY A 128 4.07 4.95 4.74
N THR A 129 3.84 4.99 3.44
CA THR A 129 2.54 4.77 2.81
C THR A 129 2.62 3.54 1.93
N PHE A 130 1.64 2.65 2.00
CA PHE A 130 1.69 1.35 1.31
C PHE A 130 0.30 0.78 1.02
N VAL A 131 0.28 -0.18 0.10
CA VAL A 131 -0.79 -1.17 -0.04
C VAL A 131 -0.29 -2.49 0.53
N LEU A 132 -1.10 -3.10 1.39
CA LEU A 132 -0.88 -4.45 1.90
C LEU A 132 -2.01 -5.34 1.41
N PHE A 133 -1.65 -6.45 0.78
CA PHE A 133 -2.59 -7.51 0.40
C PHE A 133 -2.45 -8.67 1.38
N VAL A 134 -3.57 -9.16 1.90
CA VAL A 134 -3.62 -10.23 2.91
C VAL A 134 -4.72 -11.24 2.53
N PRO A 135 -4.56 -12.53 2.85
CA PRO A 135 -5.66 -13.48 2.79
C PRO A 135 -6.78 -13.08 3.75
N GLU A 136 -8.04 -13.18 3.31
CA GLU A 136 -9.23 -13.00 4.14
C GLU A 136 -9.45 -14.18 5.10
#